data_AF-A0A2N8M4Y9-F1
#
_entry.id   AF-A0A2N8M4Y9-F1
#
_cell.length_a   1.000
_cell.length_b   1.000
_cell.length_c   1.000
_cell.angle_alpha   90.00
_cell.angle_beta   90.00
_cell.angle_gamma   90.00
#
_symmetry.space_group_name_H-M   'P 1'
#
loop_
_entity.id
_entity.type
_entity.pdbx_description
1 polymer ?
#
loop_
_entity_poly.entity_id
_entity_poly.type
_entity_poly.pdbx_seq_one_letter_code
_entity_poly.pdbx_strand_id
1 'polypeptide(L)'
;MILDPAFLAGLDRMAAKRFVQPALAEEAAAAMLDALSEADWQRLRAFGGKSAPATYAYAVAGRAMEDFARRRFGRPRPPQWLQEKGQAWVRLWRMLCLERQWPETLMQVLGKEFVDGLVREAIAVIKQRIPRCGEPGFSECCVTELGLEQLPDDAGDSVDQALARTQHQHALAVLGRLLNPADATVGSGPSDEEDVLNELIRRLALTADDRLLLSLSYEDGLSSRKIATLLGTSAATVQRRLAGLHHQLEQALRVMGLADTTAAGEVNLES
;
A
#
# COMPACT_ATOMS: atom_id res chain seq x y z
N MET A 1 28.33 -1.29 31.06
CA MET A 1 28.48 -0.11 30.18
C MET A 1 27.60 -0.35 28.94
N ILE A 2 26.90 0.65 28.40
CA ILE A 2 25.93 0.44 27.30
C ILE A 2 26.62 -0.05 26.00
N LEU A 3 27.91 0.28 25.83
CA LEU A 3 28.76 -0.19 24.74
C LEU A 3 29.72 -1.30 25.22
N ASP A 4 29.17 -2.37 25.74
CA ASP A 4 29.96 -3.59 25.96
C ASP A 4 30.35 -4.20 24.59
N PRO A 5 31.56 -4.75 24.39
CA PRO A 5 31.95 -5.48 23.19
C PRO A 5 30.89 -6.46 22.66
N ALA A 6 30.11 -7.11 23.53
CA ALA A 6 29.01 -7.99 23.10
C ALA A 6 27.86 -7.25 22.38
N PHE A 7 27.58 -6.00 22.77
CA PHE A 7 26.60 -5.14 22.11
C PHE A 7 27.09 -4.68 20.74
N LEU A 8 28.35 -4.24 20.64
CA LEU A 8 28.99 -3.86 19.36
C LEU A 8 28.96 -5.01 18.35
N ALA A 9 29.40 -6.20 18.77
CA ALA A 9 29.31 -7.41 17.95
C ALA A 9 27.86 -7.80 17.61
N GLY A 10 26.87 -7.35 18.39
CA GLY A 10 25.46 -7.48 18.08
C GLY A 10 25.00 -6.56 16.94
N LEU A 11 25.50 -5.33 16.90
CA LEU A 11 25.26 -4.37 15.82
C LEU A 11 25.86 -4.88 14.50
N ASP A 12 27.10 -5.37 14.53
CA ASP A 12 27.76 -5.93 13.34
C ASP A 12 26.97 -7.12 12.78
N ARG A 13 26.50 -8.03 13.65
CA ARG A 13 25.64 -9.15 13.26
C ARG A 13 24.29 -8.69 12.71
N MET A 14 23.74 -7.59 13.22
CA MET A 14 22.50 -7.01 12.71
C MET A 14 22.70 -6.46 11.29
N ALA A 15 23.77 -5.70 11.07
CA ALA A 15 24.12 -5.16 9.77
C ALA A 15 24.42 -6.26 8.75
N ALA A 16 25.21 -7.28 9.12
CA ALA A 16 25.55 -8.41 8.24
C ALA A 16 24.34 -9.28 7.84
N LYS A 17 23.25 -9.26 8.63
CA LYS A 17 21.98 -9.90 8.23
C LYS A 17 21.22 -9.08 7.20
N ARG A 18 21.39 -7.75 7.22
CA ARG A 18 20.66 -6.81 6.38
C ARG A 18 21.37 -6.53 5.06
N PHE A 19 22.71 -6.51 5.08
CA PHE A 19 23.57 -6.18 3.95
C PHE A 19 24.43 -7.37 3.55
N VAL A 20 24.41 -7.74 2.27
CA VAL A 20 25.22 -8.85 1.74
C VAL A 20 26.68 -8.43 1.56
N GLN A 21 26.92 -7.17 1.20
CA GLN A 21 28.29 -6.67 1.02
C GLN A 21 28.93 -6.33 2.38
N PRO A 22 30.09 -6.90 2.73
CA PRO A 22 30.73 -6.67 4.02
C PRO A 22 31.04 -5.19 4.29
N ALA A 23 31.53 -4.46 3.29
CA ALA A 23 31.82 -3.03 3.43
C ALA A 23 30.56 -2.21 3.77
N LEU A 24 29.42 -2.50 3.15
CA LEU A 24 28.14 -1.84 3.47
C LEU A 24 27.63 -2.21 4.85
N ALA A 25 27.84 -3.45 5.30
CA ALA A 25 27.49 -3.86 6.65
C ALA A 25 28.31 -3.09 7.69
N GLU A 26 29.61 -2.91 7.46
CA GLU A 26 30.48 -2.12 8.33
C GLU A 26 30.07 -0.63 8.37
N GLU A 27 29.82 -0.02 7.20
CA GLU A 27 29.31 1.36 7.12
C GLU A 27 27.97 1.53 7.86
N ALA A 28 27.06 0.56 7.72
CA ALA A 28 25.78 0.59 8.42
C ALA A 28 25.95 0.43 9.93
N ALA A 29 26.89 -0.41 10.39
CA ALA A 29 27.20 -0.56 11.81
C ALA A 29 27.77 0.73 12.40
N ALA A 30 28.65 1.41 11.68
CA ALA A 30 29.15 2.74 12.05
C ALA A 30 27.99 3.76 12.12
N ALA A 31 27.13 3.81 11.11
CA ALA A 31 25.97 4.72 11.09
C ALA A 31 24.99 4.47 12.26
N MET A 32 24.81 3.22 12.68
CA MET A 32 24.03 2.89 13.88
C MET A 32 24.68 3.46 15.15
N LEU A 33 26.00 3.32 15.29
CA LEU A 33 26.75 3.84 16.44
C LEU A 33 26.73 5.37 16.50
N ASP A 34 26.92 6.03 15.36
CA ASP A 34 26.83 7.48 15.24
C ASP A 34 25.44 7.96 15.68
N ALA A 35 24.38 7.33 15.19
CA ALA A 35 23.01 7.69 15.55
C ALA A 35 22.67 7.42 17.02
N LEU A 36 23.30 6.43 17.65
CA LEU A 36 23.14 6.17 19.08
C LEU A 36 23.87 7.23 19.93
N SER A 37 25.04 7.66 19.49
CA SER A 37 25.91 8.63 20.19
C SER A 37 25.54 10.09 19.97
N GLU A 38 24.71 10.36 18.97
CA GLU A 38 24.24 11.71 18.62
C GLU A 38 23.65 12.46 19.82
N ALA A 39 24.01 13.75 19.93
CA ALA A 39 23.54 14.67 20.96
C ALA A 39 23.62 14.09 22.40
N ASP A 40 24.79 13.60 22.81
CA ASP A 40 25.03 13.01 24.14
C ASP A 40 24.07 11.85 24.49
N TRP A 41 23.84 10.96 23.52
CA TRP A 41 22.97 9.80 23.67
C TRP A 41 21.50 10.18 23.91
N GLN A 42 21.04 11.32 23.40
CA GLN A 42 19.69 11.86 23.63
C GLN A 42 18.60 10.83 23.32
N ARG A 43 18.75 10.08 22.22
CA ARG A 43 17.80 9.04 21.82
C ARG A 43 17.71 7.91 22.85
N LEU A 44 18.83 7.53 23.47
CA LEU A 44 18.86 6.51 24.52
C LEU A 44 18.32 7.02 25.85
N ARG A 45 18.52 8.31 26.17
CA ARG A 45 17.97 8.96 27.37
C ARG A 45 16.45 9.05 27.37
N ALA A 46 15.81 9.00 26.19
CA ALA A 46 14.36 8.95 26.05
C ALA A 46 13.74 7.58 26.41
N PHE A 47 14.52 6.63 26.92
CA PHE A 47 14.06 5.32 27.33
C PHE A 47 13.06 5.39 28.50
N GLY A 48 11.83 4.98 28.25
CA GLY A 48 10.72 5.03 29.22
C GLY A 48 10.42 3.74 29.98
N GLY A 49 11.34 2.77 30.04
CA GLY A 49 11.19 1.57 30.89
C GLY A 49 10.23 0.48 30.40
N LYS A 50 9.66 0.60 29.19
CA LYS A 50 8.69 -0.38 28.64
C LYS A 50 9.32 -1.67 28.10
N SER A 51 10.64 -1.80 28.12
CA SER A 51 11.42 -2.95 27.64
C SER A 51 12.76 -3.02 28.36
N ALA A 52 13.61 -4.01 28.08
CA ALA A 52 14.99 -3.96 28.56
C ALA A 52 15.78 -2.85 27.84
N PRO A 53 16.73 -2.15 28.50
CA PRO A 53 17.51 -1.08 27.88
C PRO A 53 18.23 -1.52 26.59
N ALA A 54 18.76 -2.74 26.55
CA ALA A 54 19.39 -3.30 25.36
C ALA A 54 18.40 -3.47 24.19
N THR A 55 17.17 -3.92 24.46
CA THR A 55 16.11 -4.05 23.45
C THR A 55 15.76 -2.69 22.84
N TYR A 56 15.66 -1.66 23.69
CA TYR A 56 15.43 -0.30 23.21
C TYR A 56 16.60 0.21 22.36
N ALA A 57 17.84 0.01 22.79
CA ALA A 57 19.03 0.41 22.04
C ALA A 57 19.11 -0.28 20.67
N TYR A 58 18.82 -1.59 20.60
CA TYR A 58 18.72 -2.30 19.32
C TYR A 58 17.58 -1.79 18.44
N ALA A 59 16.45 -1.37 19.01
CA ALA A 59 15.37 -0.78 18.24
C ALA A 59 15.76 0.59 17.65
N VAL A 60 16.49 1.42 18.41
CA VAL A 60 17.03 2.70 17.91
C VAL A 60 18.08 2.44 16.81
N ALA A 61 18.99 1.49 17.04
CA ALA A 61 20.00 1.10 16.06
C ALA A 61 19.37 0.55 14.77
N GLY A 62 18.38 -0.34 14.87
CA GLY A 62 17.68 -0.88 13.70
C GLY A 62 16.98 0.20 12.87
N ARG A 63 16.40 1.22 13.51
CA ARG A 63 15.85 2.39 12.78
C ARG A 63 16.94 3.18 12.07
N ALA A 64 18.07 3.43 12.75
CA ALA A 64 19.20 4.12 12.14
C ALA A 64 19.80 3.36 10.95
N MET A 65 19.87 2.03 11.03
CA MET A 65 20.28 1.15 9.93
C MET A 65 19.34 1.26 8.73
N GLU A 66 18.03 1.26 8.95
CA GLU A 66 17.05 1.44 7.88
C GLU A 66 17.10 2.87 7.30
N ASP A 67 17.38 3.89 8.10
CA ASP A 67 17.59 5.25 7.60
C ASP A 67 18.88 5.35 6.77
N PHE A 68 19.96 4.68 7.16
CA PHE A 68 21.17 4.54 6.35
C PHE A 68 20.85 3.87 5.01
N ALA A 69 20.15 2.73 5.03
CA ALA A 69 19.72 2.03 3.81
C ALA A 69 18.87 2.93 2.91
N ARG A 70 17.93 3.69 3.47
CA ARG A 70 17.07 4.61 2.70
C ARG A 70 17.84 5.78 2.11
N ARG A 71 18.81 6.34 2.82
CA ARG A 71 19.68 7.42 2.30
C ARG A 71 20.58 6.91 1.18
N ARG A 72 21.11 5.69 1.34
CA ARG A 72 22.04 5.10 0.38
C ARG A 72 21.34 4.55 -0.86
N PHE A 73 20.19 3.89 -0.68
CA PHE A 73 19.51 3.11 -1.71
C PHE A 73 18.09 3.55 -2.07
N GLY A 74 17.56 4.57 -1.40
CA GLY A 74 16.17 4.95 -1.54
C GLY A 74 15.21 3.90 -0.94
N ARG A 75 13.92 4.11 -1.18
CA ARG A 75 12.89 3.10 -0.85
C ARG A 75 12.72 2.16 -2.04
N PRO A 76 12.69 0.83 -1.84
CA PRO A 76 12.39 -0.10 -2.93
C PRO A 76 11.05 0.25 -3.59
N ARG A 77 11.08 0.52 -4.90
CA ARG A 77 9.87 0.83 -5.68
C ARG A 77 9.51 -0.35 -6.59
N PRO A 78 8.20 -0.66 -6.75
CA PRO A 78 7.77 -1.69 -7.68
C PRO A 78 8.09 -1.29 -9.12
N PRO A 79 8.56 -2.21 -9.98
CA PRO A 79 8.78 -1.92 -11.41
C PRO A 79 7.50 -1.45 -12.11
N GLN A 80 7.64 -0.58 -13.12
CA GLN A 80 6.47 -0.02 -13.85
C GLN A 80 5.56 -1.12 -14.42
N TRP A 81 6.13 -2.15 -15.06
CA TRP A 81 5.35 -3.26 -15.62
C TRP A 81 4.53 -4.01 -14.57
N LEU A 82 4.98 -4.00 -13.31
CA LEU A 82 4.30 -4.65 -12.20
C LEU A 82 3.15 -3.75 -11.71
N GLN A 83 3.37 -2.43 -11.68
CA GLN A 83 2.34 -1.45 -11.37
C GLN A 83 1.19 -1.48 -12.40
N GLU A 84 1.53 -1.63 -13.69
CA GLU A 84 0.55 -1.75 -14.78
C GLU A 84 -0.36 -2.99 -14.66
N LYS A 85 0.05 -4.02 -13.91
CA LYS A 85 -0.76 -5.21 -13.63
C LYS A 85 -1.73 -5.04 -12.45
N GLY A 86 -1.69 -3.89 -11.78
CA GLY A 86 -2.59 -3.56 -10.68
C GLY A 86 -2.03 -3.84 -9.29
N GLN A 87 -2.79 -3.44 -8.27
CA GLN A 87 -2.35 -3.38 -6.88
C GLN A 87 -2.07 -4.76 -6.27
N ALA A 88 -2.81 -5.80 -6.67
CA ALA A 88 -2.59 -7.17 -6.19
C ALA A 88 -1.17 -7.67 -6.54
N TRP A 89 -0.65 -7.31 -7.72
CA TRP A 89 0.71 -7.64 -8.16
C TRP A 89 1.77 -6.86 -7.38
N VAL A 90 1.53 -5.57 -7.11
CA VAL A 90 2.41 -4.73 -6.27
C VAL A 90 2.51 -5.29 -4.85
N ARG A 91 1.38 -5.69 -4.28
CA ARG A 91 1.33 -6.30 -2.95
C ARG A 91 2.02 -7.66 -2.93
N LEU A 92 1.78 -8.50 -3.94
CA LEU A 92 2.47 -9.79 -4.08
C LEU A 92 3.99 -9.61 -4.14
N TRP A 93 4.49 -8.68 -4.96
CA TRP A 93 5.93 -8.36 -5.03
C TRP A 93 6.49 -7.88 -3.69
N ARG A 94 5.77 -7.00 -2.98
CA ARG A 94 6.20 -6.51 -1.67
C ARG A 94 6.36 -7.67 -0.68
N MET A 95 5.33 -8.51 -0.58
CA MET A 95 5.34 -9.63 0.35
C MET A 95 6.37 -10.69 -0.03
N LEU A 96 6.53 -10.98 -1.32
CA LEU A 96 7.47 -11.99 -1.84
C LEU A 96 8.93 -11.51 -1.80
N CYS A 97 9.22 -10.33 -2.36
CA CYS A 97 10.59 -9.89 -2.60
C CYS A 97 11.17 -9.05 -1.46
N LEU A 98 10.34 -8.29 -0.73
CA LEU A 98 10.82 -7.42 0.37
C LEU A 98 10.59 -8.05 1.74
N GLU A 99 9.37 -8.56 1.99
CA GLU A 99 9.00 -9.16 3.28
C GLU A 99 9.34 -10.66 3.36
N ARG A 100 9.79 -11.24 2.23
CA ARG A 100 10.30 -12.62 2.10
C ARG A 100 9.32 -13.67 2.63
N GLN A 101 8.03 -13.45 2.40
CA GLN A 101 6.96 -14.37 2.78
C GLN A 101 6.97 -15.63 1.90
N TRP A 102 6.57 -16.76 2.51
CA TRP A 102 6.53 -18.05 1.83
C TRP A 102 5.39 -18.09 0.79
N PRO A 103 5.60 -18.71 -0.39
CA PRO A 103 4.58 -18.83 -1.43
C PRO A 103 3.23 -19.37 -0.94
N GLU A 104 3.25 -20.31 0.00
CA GLU A 104 2.07 -20.93 0.58
C GLU A 104 1.23 -19.92 1.37
N THR A 105 1.89 -19.06 2.17
CA THR A 105 1.26 -17.96 2.89
C THR A 105 0.67 -16.94 1.91
N LEU A 106 1.38 -16.63 0.83
CA LEU A 106 0.89 -15.70 -0.20
C LEU A 106 -0.36 -16.22 -0.89
N MET A 107 -0.42 -17.52 -1.19
CA MET A 107 -1.60 -18.16 -1.78
C MET A 107 -2.82 -18.08 -0.84
N GLN A 108 -2.62 -18.20 0.47
CA GLN A 108 -3.70 -18.07 1.46
C GLN A 108 -4.19 -16.62 1.60
N VAL A 109 -3.27 -15.66 1.66
CA VAL A 109 -3.58 -14.24 1.92
C VAL A 109 -4.13 -13.54 0.68
N LEU A 110 -3.54 -13.80 -0.49
CA LEU A 110 -3.85 -13.10 -1.74
C LEU A 110 -4.75 -13.92 -2.68
N GLY A 111 -5.16 -15.13 -2.28
CA GLY A 111 -5.95 -16.03 -3.14
C GLY A 111 -7.25 -15.42 -3.67
N LYS A 112 -7.86 -14.50 -2.92
CA LYS A 112 -9.10 -13.79 -3.31
C LYS A 112 -8.86 -12.54 -4.17
N GLU A 113 -7.62 -12.04 -4.22
CA GLU A 113 -7.23 -10.83 -4.96
C GLU A 113 -6.76 -11.14 -6.39
N PHE A 114 -6.58 -12.43 -6.70
CA PHE A 114 -6.25 -12.92 -8.02
C PHE A 114 -7.42 -13.77 -8.54
N VAL A 115 -7.56 -13.85 -9.86
CA VAL A 115 -8.44 -14.85 -10.49
C VAL A 115 -7.99 -16.24 -10.04
N ASP A 116 -8.95 -17.11 -9.71
CA ASP A 116 -8.76 -18.38 -8.98
C ASP A 116 -7.48 -19.13 -9.41
N GLY A 117 -6.55 -19.29 -8.46
CA GLY A 117 -5.35 -20.11 -8.62
C GLY A 117 -4.15 -19.43 -9.31
N LEU A 118 -4.27 -18.20 -9.79
CA LEU A 118 -3.20 -17.53 -10.56
C LEU A 118 -2.08 -16.88 -9.73
N VAL A 119 -2.15 -16.91 -8.39
CA VAL A 119 -1.07 -16.40 -7.51
C VAL A 119 0.25 -17.11 -7.81
N ARG A 120 0.21 -18.43 -8.05
CA ARG A 120 1.42 -19.22 -8.36
C ARG A 120 2.07 -18.78 -9.66
N GLU A 121 1.25 -18.50 -10.69
CA GLU A 121 1.74 -18.00 -11.97
C GLU A 121 2.30 -16.59 -11.84
N ALA A 122 1.65 -15.72 -11.07
CA ALA A 122 2.14 -14.38 -10.78
C ALA A 122 3.50 -14.42 -10.05
N ILE A 123 3.69 -15.32 -9.08
CA ILE A 123 4.99 -15.56 -8.43
C ILE A 123 6.05 -15.98 -9.45
N ALA A 124 5.72 -16.89 -10.37
CA ALA A 124 6.65 -17.34 -11.40
C ALA A 124 7.08 -16.19 -12.33
N VAL A 125 6.13 -15.36 -12.78
CA VAL A 125 6.39 -14.18 -13.61
C VAL A 125 7.31 -13.18 -12.88
N ILE A 126 7.04 -12.91 -11.59
CA ILE A 126 7.87 -12.01 -10.79
C ILE A 126 9.29 -12.54 -10.66
N LYS A 127 9.47 -13.81 -10.30
CA LYS A 127 10.82 -14.41 -10.17
C LYS A 127 11.59 -14.46 -11.48
N GLN A 128 10.90 -14.63 -12.61
CA GLN A 128 11.53 -14.63 -13.93
C GLN A 128 12.00 -13.23 -14.34
N ARG A 129 11.19 -12.19 -14.08
CA ARG A 129 11.50 -10.81 -14.52
C ARG A 129 12.31 -10.00 -13.52
N ILE A 130 12.33 -10.42 -12.25
CA ILE A 130 13.09 -9.79 -11.18
C ILE A 130 14.06 -10.83 -10.62
N PRO A 131 15.26 -10.94 -11.23
CA PRO A 131 16.32 -11.77 -10.69
C PRO A 131 16.58 -11.38 -9.23
N ARG A 132 16.81 -12.37 -8.37
CA ARG A 132 17.05 -12.21 -6.93
C ARG A 132 15.87 -11.70 -6.07
N CYS A 133 14.65 -11.72 -6.58
CA CYS A 133 13.47 -11.45 -5.75
C CYS A 133 13.46 -12.35 -4.49
N GLY A 134 13.47 -11.73 -3.31
CA GLY A 134 13.41 -12.42 -2.01
C GLY A 134 14.76 -12.92 -1.48
N GLU A 135 15.84 -12.71 -2.24
CA GLU A 135 17.20 -12.98 -1.77
C GLU A 135 17.67 -11.91 -0.77
N PRO A 136 18.56 -12.25 0.17
CA PRO A 136 19.24 -11.26 1.01
C PRO A 136 19.87 -10.16 0.14
N GLY A 137 19.74 -8.91 0.58
CA GLY A 137 20.30 -7.76 -0.13
C GLY A 137 19.57 -7.32 -1.40
N PHE A 138 18.42 -7.92 -1.73
CA PHE A 138 17.59 -7.48 -2.87
C PHE A 138 17.27 -5.96 -2.84
N SER A 139 17.09 -5.38 -1.65
CA SER A 139 16.82 -3.96 -1.47
C SER A 139 18.05 -3.05 -1.58
N GLU A 140 19.26 -3.61 -1.70
CA GLU A 140 20.51 -2.84 -1.90
C GLU A 140 20.67 -2.37 -3.36
N CYS A 141 19.91 -2.93 -4.30
CA CYS A 141 20.01 -2.58 -5.73
C CYS A 141 19.12 -1.39 -6.15
N CYS A 142 18.41 -0.75 -5.22
CA CYS A 142 17.29 0.14 -5.55
C CYS A 142 17.67 1.53 -6.11
N VAL A 143 18.94 1.90 -6.19
CA VAL A 143 19.36 3.28 -6.55
C VAL A 143 19.93 3.46 -7.95
N THR A 144 20.48 2.43 -8.59
CA THR A 144 21.51 2.71 -9.62
C THR A 144 21.30 2.10 -11.01
N GLU A 145 20.20 1.40 -11.28
CA GLU A 145 19.96 0.83 -12.63
C GLU A 145 18.80 1.47 -13.41
N LEU A 146 18.11 2.50 -12.88
CA LEU A 146 16.94 3.09 -13.56
C LEU A 146 16.82 4.62 -13.52
N GLY A 147 17.92 5.33 -13.25
CA GLY A 147 18.09 6.77 -13.47
C GLY A 147 16.81 7.61 -13.46
N LEU A 148 16.35 8.03 -12.28
CA LEU A 148 15.37 9.11 -12.19
C LEU A 148 15.71 10.07 -11.06
N GLU A 149 15.76 11.34 -11.48
CA GLU A 149 15.85 12.56 -10.72
C GLU A 149 14.79 12.63 -9.61
N GLN A 150 15.08 13.47 -8.61
CA GLN A 150 14.23 13.77 -7.47
C GLN A 150 12.75 13.95 -7.87
N LEU A 151 11.91 12.99 -7.50
CA LEU A 151 10.46 13.09 -7.55
C LEU A 151 9.91 13.15 -6.11
N PRO A 152 8.76 13.82 -5.90
CA PRO A 152 8.38 14.36 -4.60
C PRO A 152 8.16 13.28 -3.54
N ASP A 153 8.41 13.65 -2.29
CA ASP A 153 8.23 12.81 -1.09
C ASP A 153 6.85 12.13 -1.06
N ASP A 154 6.83 10.80 -1.18
CA ASP A 154 5.70 10.00 -0.72
C ASP A 154 5.91 9.67 0.75
N ALA A 155 5.19 10.39 1.61
CA ALA A 155 5.03 10.05 3.01
C ALA A 155 4.58 8.59 3.14
N GLY A 156 5.28 7.82 3.98
CA GLY A 156 4.95 6.42 4.21
C GLY A 156 3.51 6.25 4.72
N ASP A 157 2.82 5.24 4.18
CA ASP A 157 1.42 4.92 4.49
C ASP A 157 1.17 4.89 6.01
N SER A 158 0.35 5.81 6.52
CA SER A 158 -0.21 5.74 7.87
C SER A 158 -1.35 4.72 7.91
N VAL A 159 -1.72 4.26 9.11
CA VAL A 159 -2.88 3.39 9.34
C VAL A 159 -4.16 3.99 8.74
N ASP A 160 -4.30 5.32 8.76
CA ASP A 160 -5.43 6.03 8.14
C ASP A 160 -5.45 5.89 6.61
N GLN A 161 -4.29 5.83 5.96
CA GLN A 161 -4.22 5.60 4.51
C GLN A 161 -4.54 4.15 4.14
N ALA A 162 -4.22 3.18 5.01
CA ALA A 162 -4.63 1.79 4.83
C ALA A 162 -6.16 1.64 4.94
N LEU A 163 -6.78 2.30 5.92
CA LEU A 163 -8.24 2.34 6.05
C LEU A 163 -8.89 3.05 4.85
N ALA A 164 -8.34 4.19 4.41
CA ALA A 164 -8.81 4.88 3.22
C ALA A 164 -8.73 4.01 1.96
N ARG A 165 -7.69 3.18 1.81
CA ARG A 165 -7.58 2.19 0.72
C ARG A 165 -8.64 1.10 0.80
N THR A 166 -8.92 0.56 1.99
CA THR A 166 -9.98 -0.45 2.18
C THR A 166 -11.35 0.15 1.89
N GLN A 167 -11.64 1.35 2.38
CA GLN A 167 -12.88 2.07 2.07
C GLN A 167 -13.00 2.37 0.57
N HIS A 168 -11.90 2.76 -0.07
CA HIS A 168 -11.84 2.97 -1.52
C HIS A 168 -12.13 1.69 -2.30
N GLN A 169 -11.55 0.55 -1.91
CA GLN A 169 -11.82 -0.76 -2.53
C GLN A 169 -13.29 -1.19 -2.39
N HIS A 170 -13.90 -0.94 -1.23
CA HIS A 170 -15.33 -1.19 -1.05
C HIS A 170 -16.19 -0.27 -1.93
N ALA A 171 -15.84 1.01 -2.04
CA ALA A 171 -16.53 1.95 -2.92
C ALA A 171 -16.43 1.52 -4.39
N LEU A 172 -15.26 1.04 -4.83
CA LEU A 172 -15.03 0.50 -6.17
C LEU A 172 -15.89 -0.72 -6.47
N ALA A 173 -16.02 -1.65 -5.52
CA ALA A 173 -16.85 -2.85 -5.69
C ALA A 173 -18.35 -2.51 -5.84
N VAL A 174 -18.83 -1.51 -5.09
CA VAL A 174 -20.21 -1.00 -5.23
C VAL A 174 -20.39 -0.28 -6.56
N LEU A 175 -19.44 0.57 -6.95
CA LEU A 175 -19.45 1.27 -8.24
C LEU A 175 -19.46 0.30 -9.43
N GLY A 176 -18.67 -0.77 -9.41
CA GLY A 176 -18.68 -1.79 -10.46
C GLY A 176 -20.06 -2.41 -10.67
N ARG A 177 -20.79 -2.67 -9.57
CA ARG A 177 -22.18 -3.16 -9.63
C ARG A 177 -23.16 -2.12 -10.18
N LEU A 178 -22.91 -0.82 -9.95
CA LEU A 178 -23.71 0.28 -10.50
C LEU A 178 -23.46 0.48 -12.00
N LEU A 179 -22.23 0.23 -12.46
CA LEU A 179 -21.82 0.43 -13.85
C LEU A 179 -22.28 -0.73 -14.76
N ASN A 180 -22.27 -1.97 -14.26
CA ASN A 180 -22.67 -3.18 -14.98
C ASN A 180 -23.79 -3.97 -14.25
N PRO A 181 -25.06 -3.55 -14.37
CA PRO A 181 -26.19 -4.28 -13.76
C PRO A 181 -26.44 -5.67 -14.40
N ALA A 182 -25.83 -5.97 -15.54
CA ALA A 182 -25.98 -7.25 -16.25
C ALA A 182 -25.08 -8.38 -15.69
N ASP A 183 -24.04 -8.05 -14.92
CA ASP A 183 -23.13 -9.02 -14.26
C ASP A 183 -23.57 -9.38 -12.83
N ALA A 184 -24.78 -8.98 -12.43
CA ALA A 184 -25.43 -9.48 -11.23
C ALA A 184 -25.81 -10.96 -11.42
N THR A 185 -24.82 -11.85 -11.26
CA THR A 185 -25.06 -13.29 -11.28
C THR A 185 -26.00 -13.67 -10.16
N VAL A 186 -27.17 -14.16 -10.58
CA VAL A 186 -28.25 -14.77 -9.82
C VAL A 186 -27.72 -15.63 -8.67
N GLY A 187 -27.87 -15.13 -7.44
CA GLY A 187 -27.50 -15.79 -6.19
C GLY A 187 -28.55 -15.59 -5.10
N SER A 188 -29.75 -16.12 -5.32
CA SER A 188 -30.79 -16.52 -4.34
C SER A 188 -30.90 -15.80 -2.97
N GLY A 189 -31.67 -14.69 -2.92
CA GLY A 189 -32.66 -14.30 -1.88
C GLY A 189 -32.27 -13.22 -0.83
N PRO A 190 -33.23 -12.44 -0.26
CA PRO A 190 -34.26 -11.61 -0.88
C PRO A 190 -34.13 -10.08 -0.56
N SER A 191 -34.42 -9.24 -1.57
CA SER A 191 -35.32 -8.07 -1.56
C SER A 191 -35.12 -6.80 -0.71
N ASP A 192 -33.92 -6.46 -0.23
CA ASP A 192 -33.66 -5.08 0.24
C ASP A 192 -32.42 -4.47 -0.44
N GLU A 193 -31.28 -5.17 -0.45
CA GLU A 193 -30.03 -4.62 -1.00
C GLU A 193 -30.05 -4.47 -2.52
N GLU A 194 -30.61 -5.43 -3.26
CA GLU A 194 -30.75 -5.36 -4.72
C GLU A 194 -31.78 -4.29 -5.14
N ASP A 195 -32.84 -4.11 -4.35
CA ASP A 195 -33.86 -3.08 -4.60
C ASP A 195 -33.33 -1.68 -4.27
N VAL A 196 -32.58 -1.54 -3.17
CA VAL A 196 -31.85 -0.32 -2.83
C VAL A 196 -30.82 0.00 -3.90
N LEU A 197 -30.06 -0.98 -4.39
CA LEU A 197 -29.07 -0.78 -5.44
C LEU A 197 -29.72 -0.39 -6.77
N ASN A 198 -30.81 -1.06 -7.17
CA ASN A 198 -31.56 -0.70 -8.37
C ASN A 198 -32.19 0.68 -8.28
N GLU A 199 -32.66 1.08 -7.09
CA GLU A 199 -33.15 2.43 -6.82
C GLU A 199 -32.03 3.48 -6.86
N LEU A 200 -30.84 3.13 -6.38
CA LEU A 200 -29.61 3.93 -6.47
C LEU A 200 -29.23 4.18 -7.94
N ILE A 201 -29.21 3.12 -8.75
CA ILE A 201 -28.95 3.17 -10.20
C ILE A 201 -29.99 4.05 -10.91
N ARG A 202 -31.27 3.90 -10.59
CA ARG A 202 -32.35 4.72 -11.15
C ARG A 202 -32.19 6.20 -10.81
N ARG A 203 -31.84 6.53 -9.56
CA ARG A 203 -31.69 7.91 -9.08
C ARG A 203 -30.45 8.63 -9.60
N LEU A 204 -29.35 7.91 -9.76
CA LEU A 204 -28.11 8.47 -10.27
C LEU A 204 -28.17 8.80 -11.76
N ALA A 205 -29.08 8.17 -12.52
CA ALA A 205 -29.34 8.46 -13.93
C ALA A 205 -28.06 8.66 -14.77
N LEU A 206 -27.02 7.85 -14.50
CA LEU A 206 -25.70 7.99 -15.11
C LEU A 206 -25.82 7.82 -16.62
N THR A 207 -25.36 8.84 -17.36
CA THR A 207 -25.26 8.76 -18.82
C THR A 207 -24.17 7.76 -19.23
N ALA A 208 -24.18 7.32 -20.49
CA ALA A 208 -23.14 6.42 -20.99
C ALA A 208 -21.72 7.01 -20.83
N ASP A 209 -21.58 8.32 -21.04
CA ASP A 209 -20.31 9.03 -20.87
C ASP A 209 -19.86 9.08 -19.40
N ASP A 210 -20.80 9.21 -18.45
CA ASP A 210 -20.50 9.19 -17.02
C ASP A 210 -20.02 7.82 -16.55
N ARG A 211 -20.65 6.75 -17.08
CA ARG A 211 -20.25 5.37 -16.79
C ARG A 211 -18.86 5.09 -17.33
N LEU A 212 -18.58 5.54 -18.55
CA LEU A 212 -17.26 5.43 -19.17
C LEU A 212 -16.20 6.20 -18.37
N LEU A 213 -16.50 7.43 -17.94
CA LEU A 213 -15.61 8.24 -17.11
C LEU A 213 -15.28 7.58 -15.77
N LEU A 214 -16.29 6.99 -15.12
CA LEU A 214 -16.11 6.26 -13.87
C LEU A 214 -15.27 5.00 -14.10
N SER A 215 -15.59 4.17 -15.10
CA SER A 215 -14.82 2.97 -15.45
C SER A 215 -13.35 3.28 -15.72
N LEU A 216 -13.05 4.25 -16.60
CA LEU A 216 -11.67 4.66 -16.91
C LEU A 216 -10.90 5.19 -15.68
N SER A 217 -11.59 5.86 -14.75
CA SER A 217 -10.96 6.43 -13.56
C SER A 217 -10.77 5.41 -12.44
N TYR A 218 -11.69 4.47 -12.28
CA TYR A 218 -11.82 3.66 -11.08
C TYR A 218 -11.58 2.17 -11.31
N GLU A 219 -11.98 1.64 -12.47
CA GLU A 219 -11.63 0.27 -12.87
C GLU A 219 -10.24 0.25 -13.51
N ASP A 220 -9.95 1.18 -14.43
CA ASP A 220 -8.67 1.25 -15.13
C ASP A 220 -7.60 2.12 -14.42
N GLY A 221 -8.00 2.85 -13.37
CA GLY A 221 -7.09 3.66 -12.54
C GLY A 221 -6.36 4.77 -13.31
N LEU A 222 -6.91 5.25 -14.42
CA LEU A 222 -6.25 6.24 -15.27
C LEU A 222 -6.32 7.63 -14.64
N SER A 223 -5.23 8.41 -14.78
CA SER A 223 -5.23 9.80 -14.32
C SER A 223 -6.13 10.68 -15.19
N SER A 224 -6.71 11.75 -14.61
CA SER A 224 -7.60 12.66 -15.34
C SER A 224 -6.96 13.27 -16.60
N ARG A 225 -5.62 13.42 -16.61
CA ARG A 225 -4.87 13.84 -17.82
C ARG A 225 -4.88 12.78 -18.90
N LYS A 226 -4.69 11.51 -18.54
CA LYS A 226 -4.70 10.39 -19.49
C LYS A 226 -6.10 10.13 -20.05
N ILE A 227 -7.13 10.24 -19.20
CA ILE A 227 -8.55 10.17 -19.62
C ILE A 227 -8.89 11.31 -20.58
N ALA A 228 -8.45 12.54 -20.28
CA ALA A 228 -8.67 13.70 -21.14
C ALA A 228 -8.06 13.52 -22.54
N THR A 229 -6.85 12.97 -22.62
CA THR A 229 -6.21 12.63 -23.90
C THR A 229 -6.99 11.58 -24.68
N LEU A 230 -7.49 10.53 -24.02
CA LEU A 230 -8.26 9.45 -24.65
C LEU A 230 -9.62 9.93 -25.17
N LEU A 231 -10.28 10.83 -24.44
CA LEU A 231 -11.59 11.36 -24.79
C LEU A 231 -11.53 12.64 -25.66
N GLY A 232 -10.33 13.13 -25.98
CA GLY A 232 -10.16 14.39 -26.73
C GLY A 232 -10.69 15.62 -26.00
N THR A 233 -10.69 15.59 -24.66
CA THR A 233 -11.22 16.68 -23.80
C THR A 233 -10.11 17.29 -22.94
N SER A 234 -10.45 18.29 -22.11
CA SER A 234 -9.50 18.89 -21.17
C SER A 234 -9.52 18.15 -19.82
N ALA A 235 -8.36 18.06 -19.16
CA ALA A 235 -8.25 17.45 -17.82
C ALA A 235 -9.13 18.17 -16.78
N ALA A 236 -9.31 19.49 -16.92
CA ALA A 236 -10.18 20.27 -16.05
C ALA A 236 -11.66 19.88 -16.24
N THR A 237 -12.08 19.56 -17.47
CA THR A 237 -13.44 19.06 -17.76
C THR A 237 -13.68 17.71 -17.11
N VAL A 238 -12.72 16.78 -17.23
CA VAL A 238 -12.78 15.45 -16.61
C VAL A 238 -12.87 15.56 -15.08
N GLN A 239 -12.02 16.38 -14.46
CA GLN A 239 -12.03 16.59 -13.01
C GLN A 239 -13.33 17.21 -12.50
N ARG A 240 -13.86 18.24 -13.19
CA ARG A 240 -15.14 18.84 -12.83
C ARG A 240 -16.29 17.84 -12.95
N ARG A 241 -16.27 16.99 -13.99
CA ARG A 241 -17.32 15.99 -14.19
C ARG A 241 -17.27 14.91 -13.11
N LEU A 242 -16.09 14.39 -12.78
CA LEU A 242 -15.90 13.42 -11.70
C LEU A 242 -16.31 14.00 -10.33
N ALA A 243 -15.94 15.25 -10.04
CA ALA A 243 -16.37 15.92 -8.81
C ALA A 243 -17.91 16.09 -8.74
N GLY A 244 -18.56 16.41 -9.86
CA GLY A 244 -20.02 16.46 -9.96
C GLY A 244 -20.67 15.10 -9.73
N LEU A 245 -20.10 14.04 -10.30
CA LEU A 245 -20.58 12.66 -10.09
C LEU A 245 -20.42 12.21 -8.64
N HIS A 246 -19.32 12.56 -7.97
CA HIS A 246 -19.15 12.29 -6.53
C HIS A 246 -20.21 13.00 -5.70
N HIS A 247 -20.49 14.26 -6.01
CA HIS A 247 -21.51 15.00 -5.28
C HIS A 247 -22.90 14.39 -5.47
N GLN A 248 -23.22 13.91 -6.67
CA GLN A 248 -24.47 13.20 -6.96
C GLN A 248 -24.54 11.85 -6.23
N LEU A 249 -23.44 11.10 -6.17
CA LEU A 249 -23.32 9.87 -5.40
C LEU A 249 -23.53 10.11 -3.89
N GLU A 250 -22.87 11.11 -3.32
CA GLU A 250 -23.04 11.50 -1.92
C GLU A 250 -24.48 11.91 -1.61
N GLN A 251 -25.11 12.70 -2.48
CA GLN A 251 -26.51 13.10 -2.33
C GLN A 251 -27.46 11.89 -2.41
N ALA A 252 -27.25 11.00 -3.38
CA ALA A 252 -28.06 9.79 -3.53
C ALA A 252 -27.96 8.91 -2.27
N LEU A 253 -26.73 8.66 -1.79
CA LEU A 253 -26.45 7.88 -0.58
C LEU A 253 -27.05 8.49 0.69
N ARG A 254 -27.00 9.81 0.84
CA ARG A 254 -27.65 10.52 1.96
C ARG A 254 -29.16 10.35 1.96
N VAL A 255 -29.80 10.47 0.81
CA VAL A 255 -31.26 10.37 0.70
C VAL A 255 -31.76 8.96 1.02
N MET A 256 -30.94 7.91 0.82
CA MET A 256 -31.30 6.55 1.20
C MET A 256 -30.88 6.18 2.64
N GLY A 257 -30.38 7.14 3.43
CA GLY A 257 -29.98 6.92 4.82
C GLY A 257 -28.69 6.10 5.00
N LEU A 258 -27.89 5.93 3.95
CA LEU A 258 -26.65 5.12 3.96
C LEU A 258 -25.39 5.94 4.30
N ALA A 259 -25.52 7.24 4.58
CA ALA A 259 -24.38 8.13 4.77
C ALA A 259 -23.87 8.23 6.23
N ASP A 260 -24.62 7.76 7.24
CA ASP A 260 -24.33 8.03 8.66
C ASP A 260 -23.92 6.78 9.49
N THR A 261 -23.80 5.58 8.91
CA THR A 261 -23.54 4.36 9.71
C THR A 261 -22.08 4.06 10.05
N THR A 262 -21.13 4.96 9.81
CA THR A 262 -19.71 4.73 10.18
C THR A 262 -19.12 5.73 11.18
N ALA A 263 -19.94 6.53 11.86
CA ALA A 263 -19.48 7.47 12.88
C ALA A 263 -20.37 7.54 14.14
N ALA A 264 -20.62 6.42 14.81
CA ALA A 264 -21.05 6.41 16.22
C ALA A 264 -20.79 5.05 16.88
N GLY A 265 -19.54 4.79 17.25
CA GLY A 265 -19.26 3.86 18.33
C GLY A 265 -19.56 4.54 19.65
N GLU A 266 -20.83 4.50 20.09
CA GLU A 266 -21.17 4.77 21.49
C GLU A 266 -21.55 3.46 22.18
N VAL A 267 -20.67 3.10 23.09
CA VAL A 267 -20.83 2.09 24.12
C VAL A 267 -22.06 2.46 24.96
N ASN A 268 -23.09 1.62 24.94
CA ASN A 268 -24.05 1.55 26.04
C ASN A 268 -23.92 0.16 26.68
N LEU A 269 -23.06 0.08 27.70
CA LEU A 269 -23.26 -0.83 28.81
C LEU A 269 -24.27 -0.16 29.74
N GLU A 270 -25.46 -0.73 29.88
CA GLU A 270 -26.25 -0.67 31.11
C GLU A 270 -27.40 -1.68 31.06
N SER A 271 -27.17 -2.85 31.66
CA SER A 271 -28.05 -3.58 32.61
C SER A 271 -27.62 -5.04 32.71
#